data_AF-A0A849Q8S2-F1
#
_entry.id   AF-A0A849Q8S2-F1
#
_cell.length_a   1.000
_cell.length_b   1.000
_cell.length_c   1.000
_cell.angle_alpha   90.00
_cell.angle_beta   90.00
_cell.angle_gamma   90.00
#
_symmetry.space_group_name_H-M   'P 1'
#
loop_
_entity.id
_entity.type
_entity.pdbx_description
1 polymer ?
#
loop_
_entity_poly.entity_id
_entity_poly.type
_entity_poly.pdbx_seq_one_letter_code
_entity_poly.pdbx_strand_id
1 'polypeptide(L)' 'MGDEKKFTSVSIPVPLFKKVEERIRGTGFTSVSSYVTYVLREIIAEEEKQEDDDQQPFSKEDEERVKDRLRALGYID' A
#
# COMPACT_ATOMS: atom_id res chain seq x y z
N MET A 1 -1.50 -11.55 -25.11
CA MET A 1 -2.60 -12.14 -24.32
C MET A 1 -2.99 -11.10 -23.30
N GLY A 2 -4.18 -10.51 -23.42
CA GLY A 2 -4.61 -9.47 -22.51
C GLY A 2 -4.81 -10.06 -21.13
N ASP A 3 -4.28 -9.41 -20.10
CA ASP A 3 -4.56 -9.72 -18.70
C ASP A 3 -6.08 -9.71 -18.50
N GLU A 4 -6.69 -10.89 -18.48
CA GLU A 4 -8.06 -11.05 -18.03
C GLU A 4 -8.10 -10.56 -16.59
N LYS A 5 -8.65 -9.36 -16.39
CA LYS A 5 -8.88 -8.81 -15.05
C LYS A 5 -9.80 -9.79 -14.32
N LYS A 6 -9.22 -10.62 -13.46
CA LYS A 6 -9.94 -11.56 -12.61
C LYS A 6 -10.60 -10.74 -11.50
N PHE A 7 -11.92 -10.71 -11.50
CA PHE A 7 -12.71 -10.04 -10.46
C PHE A 7 -13.20 -11.06 -9.45
N THR A 8 -13.20 -10.68 -8.18
CA THR A 8 -13.80 -11.45 -7.08
C THR A 8 -14.94 -10.63 -6.48
N SER A 9 -16.05 -11.29 -6.14
CA SER A 9 -17.20 -10.66 -5.50
C SER A 9 -17.07 -10.75 -3.98
N VAL A 10 -17.30 -9.63 -3.29
CA VAL A 10 -17.32 -9.57 -1.83
C VAL A 10 -18.71 -9.15 -1.38
N SER A 11 -19.28 -9.89 -0.42
CA SER A 11 -20.57 -9.53 0.18
C SER A 11 -20.34 -8.57 1.34
N ILE A 12 -21.00 -7.41 1.29
CA ILE A 12 -21.00 -6.44 2.38
C ILE A 12 -22.43 -6.24 2.90
N PRO A 13 -22.61 -5.95 4.20
CA PRO A 13 -23.91 -5.60 4.75
C PRO A 13 -24.58 -4.46 3.96
N VAL A 14 -25.87 -4.62 3.65
CA VAL A 14 -26.72 -3.58 3.03
C VAL A 14 -26.58 -2.20 3.66
N PRO A 15 -26.52 -2.03 5.01
CA PRO A 15 -26.34 -0.70 5.59
C PRO A 15 -24.99 -0.06 5.25
N LEU A 16 -23.92 -0.85 5.12
CA LEU A 16 -22.61 -0.34 4.70
C LEU A 16 -22.62 0.05 3.23
N PHE A 17 -23.22 -0.78 2.38
CA PHE A 17 -23.39 -0.46 0.95
C PHE A 17 -24.09 0.89 0.77
N LYS A 18 -25.22 1.13 1.45
CA LYS A 18 -25.96 2.40 1.37
C LYS A 18 -25.14 3.60 1.83
N LYS A 19 -24.37 3.46 2.93
CA LYS A 19 -23.49 4.53 3.40
C LYS A 19 -22.42 4.87 2.38
N VAL A 20 -21.84 3.86 1.73
CA VAL A 20 -20.84 4.07 0.68
C VAL A 20 -21.48 4.70 -0.55
N GLU A 21 -22.66 4.25 -0.96
CA GLU A 21 -23.42 4.81 -2.08
C GLU A 21 -23.71 6.31 -1.89
N GLU A 22 -24.19 6.70 -0.71
CA GLU A 22 -24.40 8.12 -0.37
C GLU A 22 -23.08 8.89 -0.36
N ARG A 23 -21.98 8.28 0.12
CA ARG A 23 -20.67 8.92 0.19
C ARG A 23 -20.04 9.16 -1.18
N ILE A 24 -20.28 8.28 -2.15
CA ILE A 24 -19.77 8.45 -3.52
C ILE A 24 -20.65 9.37 -4.36
N ARG A 25 -21.87 9.68 -3.93
CA ARG A 25 -22.80 10.56 -4.65
C ARG A 25 -22.25 11.98 -4.66
N GLY A 26 -21.79 12.43 -5.84
CA GLY A 26 -21.13 13.73 -6.02
C GLY A 26 -19.60 13.66 -6.07
N THR A 27 -19.03 12.46 -5.97
CA THR A 27 -17.60 12.23 -6.24
C THR A 27 -17.39 11.79 -7.71
N GLY A 28 -16.14 11.69 -8.14
CA GLY A 28 -15.79 11.15 -9.46
C GLY A 28 -15.97 9.63 -9.61
N PHE A 29 -16.40 8.93 -8.55
CA PHE A 29 -16.58 7.48 -8.60
C PHE A 29 -17.93 7.12 -9.23
N THR A 30 -17.88 6.30 -10.28
CA THR A 30 -19.06 5.83 -11.02
C THR A 30 -19.67 4.55 -10.45
N SER A 31 -19.02 3.91 -9.48
CA SER A 31 -19.46 2.65 -8.89
C SER A 31 -18.91 2.44 -7.48
N VAL A 32 -19.72 1.81 -6.62
CA VAL A 32 -19.31 1.41 -5.27
C VAL A 32 -18.11 0.46 -5.31
N SER A 33 -18.08 -0.46 -6.27
CA SER A 33 -16.95 -1.39 -6.47
C SER A 33 -15.63 -0.65 -6.74
N SER A 34 -15.66 0.41 -7.56
CA SER A 34 -14.47 1.22 -7.86
C SER A 34 -13.96 1.96 -6.63
N TYR A 35 -14.88 2.54 -5.84
CA TYR A 35 -14.52 3.21 -4.59
C TYR A 35 -13.93 2.24 -3.57
N VAL A 36 -14.56 1.08 -3.35
CA VAL A 36 -14.05 0.05 -2.43
C VAL A 36 -12.69 -0.48 -2.88
N THR A 37 -12.51 -0.70 -4.19
CA THR A 37 -11.21 -1.13 -4.74
C THR A 37 -10.11 -0.09 -4.49
N TYR A 38 -10.42 1.19 -4.67
CA TYR A 38 -9.48 2.28 -4.40
C TYR A 38 -9.10 2.31 -2.92
N VAL A 39 -10.08 2.31 -2.01
CA VAL A 39 -9.84 2.35 -0.57
C VAL A 39 -9.05 1.14 -0.09
N LEU A 40 -9.39 -0.07 -0.54
CA LEU A 40 -8.65 -1.28 -0.18
C LEU A 40 -7.20 -1.23 -0.66
N ARG A 41 -6.96 -0.71 -1.87
CA ARG A 41 -5.60 -0.56 -2.39
C ARG A 41 -4.78 0.41 -1.57
N GLU A 42 -5.34 1.55 -1.20
CA GLU A 42 -4.62 2.55 -0.39
C GLU A 42 -4.26 1.97 0.98
N ILE A 43 -5.20 1.30 1.66
CA ILE A 43 -4.96 0.68 2.98
C ILE A 43 -3.87 -0.38 2.89
N ILE A 44 -3.95 -1.29 1.92
CA ILE A 44 -2.93 -2.33 1.73
C ILE A 44 -1.57 -1.70 1.41
N ALA A 45 -1.52 -0.66 0.57
CA ALA A 45 -0.27 0.01 0.23
C ALA A 45 0.32 0.79 1.42
N GLU A 46 -0.50 1.29 2.35
CA GLU A 46 -0.03 1.89 3.60
C GLU A 46 0.49 0.83 4.57
N GLU A 47 -0.19 -0.31 4.69
CA GLU A 47 0.26 -1.46 5.50
C GLU A 47 1.55 -2.07 4.93
N GLU A 48 1.64 -2.31 3.62
CA GLU A 48 2.86 -2.78 2.96
C GLU A 48 4.01 -1.79 3.16
N LYS A 49 3.76 -0.48 3.06
CA LYS A 49 4.80 0.53 3.37
C LYS A 49 5.22 0.53 4.82
N GLN A 50 4.32 0.27 5.76
CA GLN A 50 4.67 0.16 7.18
C GLN A 50 5.42 -1.14 7.48
N GLU A 51 4.99 -2.25 6.88
CA GLU A 51 5.68 -3.55 6.96
C GLU A 51 7.03 -3.52 6.23
N ASP A 52 7.18 -2.75 5.15
CA ASP A 52 8.43 -2.43 4.47
C ASP A 52 9.24 -1.36 5.21
N ASP A 53 8.68 -0.56 6.11
CA ASP A 53 9.45 0.31 7.02
C ASP A 53 10.00 -0.51 8.20
N ASP A 54 9.23 -1.50 8.69
CA ASP A 54 9.69 -2.54 9.62
C ASP A 54 10.65 -3.56 8.95
N GLN A 55 10.60 -3.71 7.61
CA GLN A 55 11.51 -4.56 6.82
C GLN A 55 12.53 -3.77 5.99
N GLN A 56 12.59 -2.43 6.10
CA GLN A 56 13.61 -1.64 5.41
C GLN A 56 14.95 -1.84 6.11
N PRO A 57 16.03 -2.12 5.36
CA PRO A 57 17.34 -2.54 5.87
C PRO A 57 18.17 -1.36 6.38
N PHE A 58 17.58 -0.53 7.23
CA PHE A 58 18.28 0.43 8.08
C PHE A 58 18.19 0.00 9.55
N SER A 59 18.23 -1.31 9.79
CA SER A 59 18.76 -1.76 11.07
C SER A 59 20.17 -1.17 11.22
N LYS A 60 20.49 -0.64 12.41
CA LYS A 60 21.78 0.02 12.71
C LYS A 60 22.99 -0.79 12.22
N GLU A 61 22.87 -2.11 12.15
CA GLU A 61 23.86 -3.03 11.59
C GLU A 61 24.19 -2.79 10.10
N ASP A 62 23.21 -2.53 9.24
CA ASP A 62 23.47 -2.26 7.81
C ASP A 62 24.11 -0.88 7.62
N GLU A 63 23.73 0.09 8.45
CA GLU A 63 24.39 1.41 8.47
C GLU A 63 25.85 1.31 8.93
N GLU A 64 26.15 0.47 9.94
CA GLU A 64 27.53 0.18 10.35
C GLU A 64 28.32 -0.55 9.27
N ARG A 65 27.72 -1.52 8.58
CA ARG A 65 28.37 -2.23 7.47
C ARG A 65 28.71 -1.31 6.30
N VAL A 66 27.83 -0.37 5.96
CA VAL A 66 28.09 0.64 4.93
C VAL A 66 29.18 1.60 5.40
N LYS A 67 29.16 2.05 6.67
CA LYS A 67 30.22 2.90 7.25
C LYS A 67 31.58 2.20 7.27
N ASP A 68 31.64 0.94 7.67
CA ASP A 68 32.89 0.16 7.73
C ASP A 68 33.47 -0.04 6.32
N ARG A 69 32.60 -0.30 5.34
CA ARG A 69 33.00 -0.41 3.93
C ARG A 69 33.47 0.91 3.34
N LEU A 70 32.89 2.04 3.73
CA LEU A 70 33.33 3.38 3.31
C LEU A 70 34.64 3.79 3.99
N ARG A 71 34.85 3.43 5.26
CA ARG A 71 36.11 3.62 5.98
C ARG A 71 37.24 2.78 5.37
N ALA A 72 36.96 1.52 5.03
CA ALA A 72 37.90 0.65 4.32
C ALA A 72 38.29 1.17 2.92
N LEU A 73 37.40 1.93 2.29
CA LEU A 73 37.65 2.59 1.00
C LEU A 73 38.22 4.02 1.15
N GLY A 74 38.41 4.51 2.38
CA GLY A 74 39.05 5.79 2.68
C GLY A 74 38.19 7.04 2.40
N TYR A 75 36.87 6.89 2.32
CA TYR A 75 35.96 8.02 2.05
C TYR A 75 35.52 8.76 3.31
N ILE A 76 35.70 8.17 4.50
CA ILE A 76 35.32 8.73 5.80
C ILE A 76 36.37 8.28 6.82
N ASP A 77 36.87 9.20 7.66
CA ASP A 77 37.78 8.93 8.79
C ASP A 77 36.99 8.49 10.03
#